data_AF-A0A2D9SZK1-F1
#
_entry.id   AF-A0A2D9SZK1-F1
#
_cell.length_a   1.000
_cell.length_b   1.000
_cell.length_c   1.000
_cell.angle_alpha   90.00
_cell.angle_beta   90.00
_cell.angle_gamma   90.00
#
_symmetry.space_group_name_H-M   'P 1'
#
loop_
_entity.id
_entity.type
_entity.pdbx_description
1 polymer ?
#
loop_
_entity_poly.entity_id
_entity_poly.type
_entity_poly.pdbx_seq_one_letter_code
_entity_poly.pdbx_strand_id
1 'polypeptide(L)'
;MREQDLLAARAAELGHTGSLDALPAHDPVALARMLPEPERREALVRELVLMAMIDGEVDPAAVATARSTARALAVRQPAIHQLELFLRGRLRRLGFDLMRRSFLASQLKRVWREQGLRGIFRVMRQMRGKPDAKLAARYLALGDLPEGTLGRALFDHFRAAEFALPGEQGSAPETLLFHDLGHALTGYGTDPEGEVQMAGFEAGYMGGSDGFSVTLLGLYLFHLGADINPTAKPARGAFARAPFEAAAARGAGMGIDLRDWDPWPHMARPLSEVRADLHC
;
A
#
# COMPACT_ATOMS: atom_id res chain seq x y z
N MET A 1 10.53 -17.00 -11.20
CA MET A 1 11.48 -16.21 -12.02
C MET A 1 11.69 -14.84 -11.37
N ARG A 2 10.62 -14.20 -10.90
CA ARG A 2 10.70 -12.90 -10.22
C ARG A 2 11.41 -13.02 -8.86
N GLU A 3 11.20 -14.12 -8.12
CA GLU A 3 11.90 -14.35 -6.85
C GLU A 3 13.43 -14.42 -7.00
N GLN A 4 13.93 -15.15 -8.01
CA GLN A 4 15.38 -15.24 -8.26
C GLN A 4 15.98 -13.89 -8.67
N ASP A 5 15.26 -13.09 -9.46
CA ASP A 5 15.69 -11.74 -9.82
C ASP A 5 15.79 -10.81 -8.60
N LEU A 6 14.86 -10.94 -7.64
CA LEU A 6 14.90 -10.20 -6.37
C LEU A 6 16.05 -10.63 -5.48
N LEU A 7 16.28 -11.93 -5.34
CA LEU A 7 17.42 -12.45 -4.57
C LEU A 7 18.75 -12.01 -5.18
N ALA A 8 18.86 -12.03 -6.52
CA ALA A 8 20.05 -11.56 -7.23
C ALA A 8 20.28 -10.05 -7.04
N ALA A 9 19.22 -9.23 -7.14
CA ALA A 9 19.29 -7.80 -6.87
C ALA A 9 19.73 -7.52 -5.43
N ARG A 10 19.14 -8.22 -4.45
CA ARG A 10 19.48 -8.07 -3.03
C ARG A 10 20.91 -8.48 -2.74
N ALA A 11 21.38 -9.56 -3.34
CA ALA A 11 22.76 -10.00 -3.22
C ALA A 11 23.73 -8.97 -3.79
N ALA A 12 23.43 -8.38 -4.94
CA ALA A 12 24.23 -7.32 -5.54
C ALA A 12 24.29 -6.05 -4.65
N GLU A 13 23.17 -5.62 -4.06
CA GLU A 13 23.14 -4.51 -3.09
C GLU A 13 24.04 -4.76 -1.87
N LEU A 14 24.12 -6.02 -1.43
CA LEU A 14 24.97 -6.44 -0.32
C LEU A 14 26.43 -6.70 -0.74
N GLY A 15 26.77 -6.47 -2.01
CA GLY A 15 28.11 -6.70 -2.55
C GLY A 15 28.48 -8.18 -2.73
N HIS A 16 27.50 -9.09 -2.71
CA HIS A 16 27.72 -10.51 -2.98
C HIS A 16 27.88 -10.76 -4.48
N THR A 17 28.99 -11.40 -4.86
CA THR A 17 29.36 -11.68 -6.26
C THR A 17 29.37 -13.17 -6.60
N GLY A 18 29.03 -14.03 -5.62
CA GLY A 18 28.99 -15.48 -5.77
C GLY A 18 27.66 -16.01 -6.30
N SER A 19 27.61 -17.33 -6.56
CA SER A 19 26.37 -18.01 -6.89
C SER A 19 25.48 -18.13 -5.65
N LEU A 20 24.21 -17.74 -5.77
CA LEU A 20 23.21 -17.90 -4.72
C LEU A 20 22.95 -19.37 -4.39
N ASP A 21 23.03 -20.26 -5.39
CA ASP A 21 22.84 -21.70 -5.22
C ASP A 21 23.98 -22.36 -4.42
N ALA A 22 25.11 -21.65 -4.28
CA ALA A 22 26.26 -22.10 -3.48
C ALA A 22 26.22 -21.58 -2.04
N LEU A 23 25.21 -20.79 -1.66
CA LEU A 23 25.07 -20.31 -0.29
C LEU A 23 24.71 -21.48 0.63
N PRO A 24 25.39 -21.64 1.78
CA PRO A 24 25.06 -22.68 2.72
C PRO A 24 23.64 -22.45 3.26
N ALA A 25 22.88 -23.53 3.40
CA ALA A 25 21.61 -23.46 4.12
C ALA A 25 21.89 -22.98 5.56
N HIS A 26 21.30 -21.85 5.93
CA HIS A 26 21.42 -21.32 7.29
C HIS A 26 20.34 -21.90 8.19
N ASP A 27 20.76 -22.46 9.33
CA ASP A 27 19.84 -22.79 10.42
C ASP A 27 19.20 -21.50 10.96
N PRO A 28 17.86 -21.41 11.05
CA PRO A 28 17.16 -20.29 11.66
C PRO A 28 17.71 -19.88 13.04
N VAL A 29 18.21 -20.82 13.84
CA VAL A 29 18.81 -20.54 15.16
C VAL A 29 20.17 -19.85 15.04
N ALA A 30 20.99 -20.25 14.08
CA ALA A 30 22.27 -19.59 13.79
C ALA A 30 22.05 -18.15 13.30
N LEU A 31 21.05 -17.96 12.43
CA LEU A 31 20.64 -16.65 11.93
C LEU A 31 20.20 -15.71 13.07
N ALA A 32 19.50 -16.22 14.08
CA ALA A 32 19.08 -15.44 15.26
C ALA A 32 20.24 -14.88 16.07
N ARG A 33 21.39 -15.57 16.08
CA ARG A 33 22.61 -15.09 16.75
C ARG A 33 23.33 -14.01 15.96
N MET A 34 23.21 -14.04 14.62
CA MET A 34 23.85 -13.08 13.73
C MET A 34 23.11 -11.75 13.61
N LEU A 35 21.82 -11.73 13.96
CA LEU A 35 20.97 -10.53 13.92
C LEU A 35 20.54 -10.18 15.34
N PRO A 36 21.34 -9.46 16.14
CA PRO A 36 20.94 -9.08 17.50
C PRO A 36 19.84 -8.01 17.51
N GLU A 37 19.78 -7.16 16.49
CA GLU A 37 18.83 -6.03 16.45
C GLU A 37 17.40 -6.48 16.13
N PRO A 38 16.40 -6.21 16.99
CA PRO A 38 15.00 -6.58 16.77
C PRO A 38 14.42 -6.05 15.45
N GLU A 39 14.79 -4.83 15.06
CA GLU A 39 14.32 -4.16 13.84
C GLU A 39 14.79 -4.90 12.59
N ARG A 40 16.04 -5.39 12.59
CA ARG A 40 16.60 -6.17 11.48
C ARG A 40 15.95 -7.54 11.37
N ARG A 41 15.64 -8.17 12.50
CA ARG A 41 14.89 -9.43 12.53
C ARG A 41 13.50 -9.25 11.93
N GLU A 42 12.81 -8.18 12.29
CA GLU A 42 11.48 -7.90 11.74
C GLU A 42 11.55 -7.58 10.24
N ALA A 43 12.51 -6.76 9.81
CA ALA A 43 12.73 -6.46 8.40
C ALA A 43 12.96 -7.73 7.58
N LEU A 44 13.82 -8.64 8.03
CA LEU A 44 14.06 -9.91 7.35
C LEU A 44 12.79 -10.75 7.22
N VAL A 45 11.99 -10.86 8.29
CA VAL A 45 10.73 -11.62 8.23
C VAL A 45 9.73 -10.97 7.27
N ARG A 46 9.69 -9.63 7.18
CA ARG A 46 8.86 -8.92 6.20
C ARG A 46 9.33 -9.18 4.77
N GLU A 47 10.63 -9.15 4.51
CA GLU A 47 11.21 -9.49 3.20
C GLU A 47 10.82 -10.93 2.79
N LEU A 48 10.94 -11.91 3.69
CA LEU A 48 10.53 -13.30 3.43
C LEU A 48 9.03 -13.42 3.11
N VAL A 49 8.18 -12.64 3.77
CA VAL A 49 6.74 -12.60 3.46
C VAL A 49 6.51 -12.06 2.05
N LEU A 50 7.21 -10.99 1.65
CA LEU A 50 7.07 -10.43 0.30
C LEU A 50 7.58 -11.41 -0.77
N MET A 51 8.69 -12.11 -0.51
CA MET A 51 9.21 -13.14 -1.42
C MET A 51 8.20 -14.26 -1.65
N ALA A 52 7.51 -14.70 -0.60
CA ALA A 52 6.47 -15.70 -0.70
C ALA A 52 5.25 -15.28 -1.56
N MET A 53 5.16 -14.02 -2.01
CA MET A 53 4.04 -13.50 -2.81
C MET A 53 4.41 -13.17 -4.25
N ILE A 54 5.70 -12.95 -4.55
CA ILE A 54 6.14 -12.15 -5.70
C ILE A 54 6.15 -12.86 -7.05
N ASP A 55 6.10 -14.20 -7.03
CA ASP A 55 6.01 -15.00 -8.26
C ASP A 55 4.57 -15.07 -8.81
N GLY A 56 3.59 -14.47 -8.13
CA GLY A 56 2.18 -14.41 -8.54
C GLY A 56 1.31 -15.52 -7.95
N GLU A 57 1.91 -16.40 -7.17
CA GLU A 57 1.26 -17.40 -6.34
C GLU A 57 1.95 -17.46 -4.98
N VAL A 58 1.23 -17.94 -3.97
CA VAL A 58 1.81 -18.13 -2.64
C VAL A 58 2.34 -19.55 -2.51
N ASP A 59 3.65 -19.70 -2.35
CA ASP A 59 4.28 -21.01 -2.13
C ASP A 59 4.17 -21.46 -0.66
N PRO A 60 3.50 -22.59 -0.36
CA PRO A 60 3.43 -23.13 1.00
C PRO A 60 4.81 -23.40 1.64
N ALA A 61 5.84 -23.75 0.85
CA ALA A 61 7.19 -23.99 1.37
C ALA A 61 7.88 -22.67 1.77
N ALA A 62 7.77 -21.62 0.95
CA ALA A 62 8.19 -20.27 1.31
C ALA A 62 7.49 -19.76 2.59
N VAL A 63 6.17 -20.00 2.73
CA VAL A 63 5.41 -19.64 3.94
C VAL A 63 5.89 -20.41 5.17
N ALA A 64 6.17 -21.71 5.02
CA ALA A 64 6.71 -22.53 6.09
C ALA A 64 8.09 -22.02 6.55
N THR A 65 8.93 -21.61 5.59
CA THR A 65 10.25 -21.00 5.83
C THR A 65 10.12 -19.67 6.57
N ALA A 66 9.29 -18.75 6.09
CA ALA A 66 9.02 -17.49 6.78
C ALA A 66 8.55 -17.71 8.23
N ARG A 67 7.70 -18.72 8.45
CA ARG A 67 7.22 -19.09 9.80
C ARG A 67 8.31 -19.68 10.69
N SER A 68 9.15 -20.58 10.20
CA SER A 68 10.25 -21.15 11.01
C SER A 68 11.27 -20.07 11.35
N THR A 69 11.61 -19.21 10.40
CA THR A 69 12.53 -18.08 10.60
C THR A 69 11.95 -17.11 11.63
N ALA A 70 10.70 -16.69 11.49
CA ALA A 70 10.06 -15.80 12.46
C ALA A 70 10.06 -16.37 13.89
N ARG A 71 9.81 -17.68 14.04
CA ARG A 71 9.89 -18.36 15.34
C ARG A 71 11.31 -18.33 15.93
N ALA A 72 12.32 -18.65 15.13
CA ALA A 72 13.71 -18.67 15.60
C ALA A 72 14.22 -17.26 15.98
N LEU A 73 13.78 -16.23 15.24
CA LEU A 73 14.10 -14.83 15.51
C LEU A 73 13.24 -14.23 16.64
N ALA A 74 12.27 -14.97 17.18
CA ALA A 74 11.27 -14.49 18.14
C ALA A 74 10.43 -13.29 17.64
N VAL A 75 10.18 -13.23 16.34
CA VAL A 75 9.39 -12.18 15.68
C VAL A 75 7.94 -12.63 15.54
N ARG A 76 7.01 -11.76 15.95
CA ARG A 76 5.57 -11.93 15.71
C ARG A 76 5.16 -11.13 14.48
N GLN A 77 5.05 -11.80 13.34
CA GLN A 77 4.62 -11.16 12.09
C GLN A 77 3.22 -11.63 11.66
N PRO A 78 2.17 -10.80 11.83
CA PRO A 78 0.80 -11.13 11.42
C PRO A 78 0.66 -11.52 9.94
N ALA A 79 1.50 -10.98 9.06
CA ALA A 79 1.42 -11.25 7.63
C ALA A 79 1.65 -12.72 7.27
N ILE A 80 2.39 -13.48 8.10
CA ILE A 80 2.53 -14.94 7.93
C ILE A 80 1.16 -15.62 8.10
N HIS A 81 0.37 -15.19 9.09
CA HIS A 81 -0.99 -15.71 9.27
C HIS A 81 -1.90 -15.32 8.10
N GLN A 82 -1.72 -14.13 7.53
CA GLN A 82 -2.47 -13.68 6.35
C GLN A 82 -2.18 -14.54 5.13
N LEU A 83 -0.92 -14.92 4.89
CA LEU A 83 -0.56 -15.87 3.83
C LEU A 83 -1.24 -17.23 4.06
N GLU A 84 -1.25 -17.73 5.31
CA GLU A 84 -1.95 -18.97 5.63
C GLU A 84 -3.48 -18.86 5.42
N LEU A 85 -4.09 -17.71 5.69
CA LEU A 85 -5.50 -17.47 5.40
C LEU A 85 -5.77 -17.47 3.90
N PHE A 86 -4.89 -16.85 3.11
CA PHE A 86 -4.97 -16.83 1.65
C PHE A 86 -4.88 -18.25 1.08
N LEU A 87 -3.86 -19.04 1.47
CA LEU A 87 -3.68 -20.43 1.05
C LEU A 87 -4.89 -21.32 1.38
N ARG A 88 -5.59 -21.05 2.48
CA ARG A 88 -6.79 -21.79 2.90
C ARG A 88 -8.08 -21.27 2.27
N GLY A 89 -8.00 -20.32 1.34
CA GLY A 89 -9.16 -19.69 0.70
C GLY A 89 -10.04 -18.86 1.65
N ARG A 90 -9.54 -18.47 2.84
CA ARG A 90 -10.32 -17.75 3.86
C ARG A 90 -10.32 -16.23 3.61
N LEU A 91 -10.67 -15.82 2.39
CA LEU A 91 -10.55 -14.43 1.91
C LEU A 91 -11.29 -13.40 2.78
N ARG A 92 -12.49 -13.73 3.26
CA ARG A 92 -13.22 -12.84 4.19
C ARG A 92 -12.47 -12.57 5.49
N ARG A 93 -11.79 -13.59 6.04
CA ARG A 93 -10.97 -13.44 7.26
C ARG A 93 -9.68 -12.70 6.97
N LEU A 94 -9.08 -12.95 5.80
CA LEU A 94 -7.91 -12.23 5.31
C LEU A 94 -8.22 -10.73 5.21
N GLY A 95 -9.30 -10.35 4.50
CA GLY A 95 -9.72 -8.97 4.36
C GLY A 95 -9.98 -8.28 5.71
N PHE A 96 -10.67 -8.97 6.63
CA PHE A 96 -10.88 -8.44 7.98
C PHE A 96 -9.56 -8.24 8.76
N ASP A 97 -8.63 -9.19 8.71
CA ASP A 97 -7.36 -9.08 9.43
C ASP A 97 -6.46 -7.99 8.84
N LEU A 98 -6.42 -7.85 7.50
CA LEU A 98 -5.75 -6.75 6.80
C LEU A 98 -6.35 -5.41 7.24
N MET A 99 -7.66 -5.22 7.11
CA MET A 99 -8.33 -3.97 7.50
C MET A 99 -8.03 -3.60 8.96
N ARG A 100 -8.16 -4.56 9.88
CA ARG A 100 -7.95 -4.32 11.33
C ARG A 100 -6.51 -3.93 11.67
N ARG A 101 -5.52 -4.35 10.86
CA ARG A 101 -4.09 -4.15 11.12
C ARG A 101 -3.44 -3.10 10.20
N SER A 102 -4.14 -2.69 9.15
CA SER A 102 -3.68 -1.70 8.18
C SER A 102 -3.73 -0.27 8.70
N PHE A 103 -3.16 0.63 7.89
CA PHE A 103 -3.30 2.08 8.05
C PHE A 103 -4.75 2.56 8.16
N LEU A 104 -5.75 1.82 7.65
CA LEU A 104 -7.16 2.23 7.80
C LEU A 104 -7.57 2.31 9.28
N ALA A 105 -7.03 1.42 10.12
CA ALA A 105 -7.29 1.45 11.55
C ALA A 105 -6.66 2.68 12.23
N SER A 106 -5.47 3.11 11.80
CA SER A 106 -4.85 4.33 12.32
C SER A 106 -5.61 5.58 11.87
N GLN A 107 -6.08 5.61 10.62
CA GLN A 107 -6.95 6.66 10.08
C GLN A 107 -8.27 6.79 10.86
N LEU A 108 -8.97 5.68 11.13
CA LEU A 108 -10.20 5.71 11.92
C LEU A 108 -9.96 6.19 13.36
N LYS A 109 -8.86 5.78 14.00
CA LYS A 109 -8.48 6.28 15.33
C LYS A 109 -8.22 7.79 15.32
N ARG A 110 -7.66 8.33 14.25
CA ARG A 110 -7.43 9.77 14.09
C ARG A 110 -8.75 10.53 13.91
N VAL A 111 -9.63 10.06 13.03
CA VAL A 111 -10.98 10.64 12.86
C VAL A 111 -11.74 10.67 14.18
N TRP A 112 -11.67 9.60 14.97
CA TRP A 112 -12.25 9.58 16.30
C TRP A 112 -11.65 10.64 17.23
N ARG A 113 -10.32 10.78 17.24
CA ARG A 113 -9.60 11.74 18.09
C ARG A 113 -9.95 13.20 17.75
N GLU A 114 -10.04 13.53 16.48
CA GLU A 114 -10.25 14.90 15.99
C GLU A 114 -11.73 15.30 15.93
N GLN A 115 -12.60 14.37 15.53
CA GLN A 115 -14.00 14.66 15.18
C GLN A 115 -15.01 13.87 16.02
N GLY A 116 -14.53 13.01 16.93
CA GLY A 116 -15.36 12.20 17.83
C GLY A 116 -16.34 11.28 17.09
N LEU A 117 -17.46 10.99 17.76
CA LEU A 117 -18.56 10.18 17.22
C LEU A 117 -19.11 10.73 15.90
N ARG A 118 -19.12 12.06 15.72
CA ARG A 118 -19.63 12.70 14.48
C ARG A 118 -18.77 12.35 13.28
N GLY A 119 -17.44 12.35 13.42
CA GLY A 119 -16.51 11.94 12.37
C GLY A 119 -16.69 10.48 11.98
N ILE A 120 -16.74 9.57 12.97
CA ILE A 120 -16.98 8.15 12.70
C ILE A 120 -18.35 7.92 12.04
N PHE A 121 -19.40 8.60 12.49
CA PHE A 121 -20.71 8.52 11.84
C PHE A 121 -20.66 8.97 10.37
N ARG A 122 -19.89 10.02 10.06
CA ARG A 122 -19.69 10.50 8.68
C ARG A 122 -19.00 9.44 7.81
N VAL A 123 -17.91 8.84 8.30
CA VAL A 123 -17.19 7.76 7.58
C VAL A 123 -18.10 6.55 7.35
N MET A 124 -18.84 6.12 8.39
CA MET A 124 -19.79 5.02 8.27
C MET A 124 -20.93 5.31 7.27
N ARG A 125 -21.37 6.57 7.20
CA ARG A 125 -22.37 7.02 6.23
C ARG A 125 -21.82 6.94 4.80
N GLN A 126 -20.59 7.41 4.57
CA GLN A 126 -19.92 7.34 3.27
C GLN A 126 -19.62 5.89 2.86
N MET A 127 -19.16 5.03 3.77
CA MET A 127 -18.97 3.60 3.48
C MET A 127 -20.27 2.86 3.12
N ARG A 128 -21.43 3.38 3.57
CA ARG A 128 -22.75 2.90 3.14
C ARG A 128 -23.23 3.52 1.83
N GLY A 129 -22.35 4.26 1.14
CA GLY A 129 -22.61 4.94 -0.12
C GLY A 129 -23.61 6.10 -0.01
N LYS A 130 -23.95 6.58 1.19
CA LYS A 130 -24.97 7.63 1.32
C LYS A 130 -24.41 8.97 0.86
N PRO A 131 -25.13 9.71 -0.02
CA PRO A 131 -24.64 10.93 -0.61
C PRO A 131 -24.52 12.07 0.40
N ASP A 132 -23.62 13.00 0.12
CA ASP A 132 -23.39 14.28 0.78
C ASP A 132 -23.27 15.36 -0.29
N ALA A 133 -24.37 16.05 -0.56
CA ALA A 133 -24.44 17.04 -1.63
C ALA A 133 -23.45 18.20 -1.44
N LYS A 134 -23.17 18.61 -0.20
CA LYS A 134 -22.22 19.70 0.06
C LYS A 134 -20.79 19.25 -0.24
N LEU A 135 -20.45 18.01 0.12
CA LEU A 135 -19.16 17.43 -0.20
C LEU A 135 -19.00 17.24 -1.72
N ALA A 136 -19.99 16.64 -2.37
CA ALA A 136 -19.98 16.43 -3.82
C ALA A 136 -19.79 17.75 -4.58
N ALA A 137 -20.52 18.81 -4.20
CA ALA A 137 -20.39 20.13 -4.82
C ALA A 137 -18.97 20.72 -4.68
N ARG A 138 -18.29 20.46 -3.55
CA ARG A 138 -16.91 20.92 -3.33
C ARG A 138 -15.92 20.24 -4.28
N TYR A 139 -16.07 18.93 -4.49
CA TYR A 139 -15.23 18.19 -5.45
C TYR A 139 -15.60 18.51 -6.90
N LEU A 140 -16.87 18.74 -7.20
CA LEU A 140 -17.31 19.14 -8.53
C LEU A 140 -16.69 20.48 -8.95
N ALA A 141 -16.62 21.45 -8.04
CA ALA A 141 -16.02 22.75 -8.28
C ALA A 141 -14.51 22.69 -8.59
N LEU A 142 -13.82 21.57 -8.30
CA LEU A 142 -12.42 21.39 -8.71
C LEU A 142 -12.27 21.31 -10.24
N GLY A 143 -13.32 20.88 -10.96
CA GLY A 143 -13.32 20.84 -12.42
C GLY A 143 -13.26 22.22 -13.07
N ASP A 144 -13.70 23.27 -12.36
CA ASP A 144 -13.65 24.66 -12.83
C ASP A 144 -12.26 25.30 -12.68
N LEU A 145 -11.32 24.63 -11.99
CA LEU A 145 -9.96 25.13 -11.83
C LEU A 145 -9.17 25.01 -13.16
N PRO A 146 -8.18 25.90 -13.38
CA PRO A 146 -7.33 25.84 -14.57
C PRO A 146 -6.62 24.50 -14.70
N GLU A 147 -6.45 24.07 -15.94
CA GLU A 147 -5.64 22.90 -16.28
C GLU A 147 -4.20 23.05 -15.76
N GLY A 148 -3.62 21.96 -15.26
CA GLY A 148 -2.31 21.97 -14.63
C GLY A 148 -2.30 22.37 -13.16
N THR A 149 -3.45 22.65 -12.53
CA THR A 149 -3.57 22.79 -11.06
C THR A 149 -3.79 21.46 -10.37
N LEU A 150 -3.44 21.35 -9.08
CA LEU A 150 -3.63 20.11 -8.29
C LEU A 150 -5.10 19.67 -8.26
N GLY A 151 -6.01 20.61 -7.98
CA GLY A 151 -7.44 20.33 -7.86
C GLY A 151 -8.02 19.88 -9.19
N ARG A 152 -7.63 20.52 -10.29
CA ARG A 152 -8.05 20.10 -11.63
C ARG A 152 -7.55 18.69 -11.95
N ALA A 153 -6.28 18.38 -11.66
CA ALA A 153 -5.72 17.04 -11.86
C ALA A 153 -6.43 15.96 -11.02
N LEU A 154 -6.79 16.25 -9.77
CA LEU A 154 -7.57 15.35 -8.93
C LEU A 154 -8.99 15.11 -9.49
N PHE A 155 -9.65 16.17 -9.97
CA PHE A 155 -10.94 16.04 -10.63
C PHE A 155 -10.84 15.18 -11.88
N ASP A 156 -9.86 15.46 -12.74
CA ASP A 156 -9.63 14.72 -13.98
C ASP A 156 -9.32 13.24 -13.70
N HIS A 157 -8.58 12.92 -12.62
CA HIS A 157 -8.39 11.53 -12.14
C HIS A 157 -9.71 10.84 -11.85
N PHE A 158 -10.60 11.44 -11.04
CA PHE A 158 -11.90 10.84 -10.75
C PHE A 158 -12.74 10.61 -12.00
N ARG A 159 -12.70 11.54 -12.96
CA ARG A 159 -13.44 11.40 -14.23
C ARG A 159 -12.84 10.31 -15.12
N ALA A 160 -11.52 10.28 -15.27
CA ALA A 160 -10.82 9.29 -16.11
C ALA A 160 -10.98 7.86 -15.58
N ALA A 161 -10.98 7.69 -14.26
CA ALA A 161 -11.20 6.40 -13.61
C ALA A 161 -12.69 6.00 -13.49
N GLU A 162 -13.61 6.83 -13.98
CA GLU A 162 -15.07 6.67 -13.84
C GLU A 162 -15.53 6.52 -12.37
N PHE A 163 -14.80 7.17 -11.45
CA PHE A 163 -15.09 7.15 -10.03
C PHE A 163 -16.09 8.24 -9.64
N ALA A 164 -17.00 7.88 -8.74
CA ALA A 164 -17.88 8.83 -8.07
C ALA A 164 -17.05 9.78 -7.18
N LEU A 165 -17.28 11.08 -7.30
CA LEU A 165 -16.61 12.08 -6.46
C LEU A 165 -16.97 11.84 -5.00
N PRO A 166 -16.08 12.14 -4.04
CA PRO A 166 -16.43 12.09 -2.64
C PRO A 166 -17.72 12.88 -2.33
N GLY A 167 -18.70 12.20 -1.76
CA GLY A 167 -20.04 12.74 -1.49
C GLY A 167 -21.10 12.36 -2.52
N GLU A 168 -20.73 11.82 -3.68
CA GLU A 168 -21.67 11.19 -4.59
C GLU A 168 -22.09 9.80 -4.09
N GLN A 169 -23.18 9.26 -4.65
CA GLN A 169 -23.67 7.93 -4.29
C GLN A 169 -22.60 6.88 -4.64
N GLY A 170 -22.23 6.06 -3.66
CA GLY A 170 -21.24 4.98 -3.86
C GLY A 170 -19.78 5.45 -3.91
N SER A 171 -19.48 6.72 -3.61
CA SER A 171 -18.10 7.20 -3.54
C SER A 171 -17.33 6.52 -2.41
N ALA A 172 -16.01 6.42 -2.56
CA ALA A 172 -15.14 6.11 -1.44
C ALA A 172 -15.26 7.17 -0.33
N PRO A 173 -14.99 6.83 0.94
CA PRO A 173 -14.93 7.81 2.02
C PRO A 173 -13.79 8.81 1.79
N GLU A 174 -14.02 10.08 2.13
CA GLU A 174 -13.02 11.15 2.00
C GLU A 174 -11.76 10.90 2.84
N THR A 175 -11.81 10.03 3.84
CA THR A 175 -10.63 9.60 4.60
C THR A 175 -9.59 8.84 3.76
N LEU A 176 -9.97 8.36 2.58
CA LEU A 176 -9.07 7.72 1.62
C LEU A 176 -8.58 8.69 0.54
N LEU A 177 -8.88 10.00 0.66
CA LEU A 177 -8.49 11.00 -0.32
C LEU A 177 -6.99 10.97 -0.62
N PHE A 178 -6.15 10.70 0.37
CA PHE A 178 -4.68 10.66 0.18
C PHE A 178 -4.26 9.67 -0.91
N HIS A 179 -5.02 8.59 -1.13
CA HIS A 179 -4.77 7.57 -2.15
C HIS A 179 -5.07 8.13 -3.55
N ASP A 180 -6.28 8.67 -3.76
CA ASP A 180 -6.67 9.33 -5.01
C ASP A 180 -5.77 10.54 -5.32
N LEU A 181 -5.37 11.27 -4.29
CA LEU A 181 -4.42 12.37 -4.40
C LEU A 181 -3.03 11.87 -4.84
N GLY A 182 -2.62 10.68 -4.37
CA GLY A 182 -1.42 9.99 -4.82
C GLY A 182 -1.44 9.73 -6.33
N HIS A 183 -2.56 9.30 -6.90
CA HIS A 183 -2.71 9.15 -8.35
C HIS A 183 -2.58 10.49 -9.08
N ALA A 184 -3.25 11.55 -8.62
CA ALA A 184 -3.13 12.88 -9.22
C ALA A 184 -1.69 13.43 -9.16
N LEU A 185 -0.99 13.21 -8.03
CA LEU A 185 0.39 13.63 -7.83
C LEU A 185 1.39 12.80 -8.64
N THR A 186 1.18 11.50 -8.80
CA THR A 186 2.18 10.64 -9.43
C THR A 186 1.97 10.44 -10.92
N GLY A 187 0.71 10.47 -11.37
CA GLY A 187 0.29 10.04 -12.70
C GLY A 187 0.22 8.52 -12.87
N TYR A 188 0.36 7.72 -11.80
CA TYR A 188 0.12 6.28 -11.89
C TYR A 188 -1.36 6.01 -12.14
N GLY A 189 -1.65 5.09 -13.06
CA GLY A 189 -3.02 4.72 -13.42
C GLY A 189 -3.74 3.93 -12.32
N THR A 190 -5.01 3.63 -12.59
CA THR A 190 -5.87 2.74 -11.77
C THR A 190 -5.99 1.34 -12.38
N ASP A 191 -5.17 1.04 -13.39
CA ASP A 191 -4.97 -0.34 -13.83
C ASP A 191 -4.19 -1.15 -12.77
N PRO A 192 -4.24 -2.49 -12.80
CA PRO A 192 -3.58 -3.31 -11.79
C PRO A 192 -2.10 -2.98 -11.58
N GLU A 193 -1.36 -2.69 -12.63
CA GLU A 193 0.05 -2.30 -12.57
C GLU A 193 0.23 -0.94 -11.87
N GLY A 194 -0.58 0.06 -12.24
CA GLY A 194 -0.60 1.38 -11.65
C GLY A 194 -0.98 1.37 -10.17
N GLU A 195 -1.91 0.52 -9.77
CA GLU A 195 -2.28 0.30 -8.36
C GLU A 195 -1.15 -0.35 -7.54
N VAL A 196 -0.39 -1.26 -8.13
CA VAL A 196 0.82 -1.82 -7.48
C VAL A 196 1.90 -0.75 -7.34
N GLN A 197 2.09 0.11 -8.35
CA GLN A 197 2.98 1.27 -8.24
C GLN A 197 2.49 2.25 -7.17
N MET A 198 1.17 2.47 -7.07
CA MET A 198 0.59 3.31 -6.02
C MET A 198 0.88 2.73 -4.63
N ALA A 199 0.66 1.43 -4.43
CA ALA A 199 0.99 0.76 -3.18
C ALA A 199 2.49 0.89 -2.84
N GLY A 200 3.38 0.85 -3.83
CA GLY A 200 4.81 1.12 -3.64
C GLY A 200 5.09 2.55 -3.19
N PHE A 201 4.51 3.53 -3.88
CA PHE A 201 4.63 4.95 -3.53
C PHE A 201 4.11 5.26 -2.13
N GLU A 202 2.93 4.76 -1.78
CA GLU A 202 2.35 4.83 -0.45
C GLU A 202 3.25 4.16 0.60
N ALA A 203 3.82 3.00 0.28
CA ALA A 203 4.73 2.32 1.17
C ALA A 203 5.99 3.13 1.48
N GLY A 204 6.49 3.87 0.48
CA GLY A 204 7.66 4.73 0.60
C GLY A 204 7.47 5.84 1.64
N TYR A 205 6.42 6.66 1.51
CA TYR A 205 6.23 7.78 2.44
C TYR A 205 5.63 7.36 3.80
N MET A 206 4.84 6.27 3.86
CA MET A 206 4.27 5.80 5.13
C MET A 206 5.32 5.11 6.00
N GLY A 207 6.26 4.38 5.38
CA GLY A 207 7.32 3.64 6.06
C GLY A 207 6.83 2.60 7.07
N GLY A 208 7.79 1.96 7.75
CA GLY A 208 7.53 1.09 8.90
C GLY A 208 6.48 -0.01 8.64
N SER A 209 5.54 -0.18 9.56
CA SER A 209 4.48 -1.20 9.49
C SER A 209 3.32 -0.81 8.58
N ASP A 210 3.07 0.48 8.39
CA ASP A 210 1.97 0.96 7.55
C ASP A 210 2.34 0.79 6.07
N GLY A 211 3.58 1.14 5.70
CA GLY A 211 4.10 0.93 4.36
C GLY A 211 4.18 -0.55 3.98
N PHE A 212 4.54 -1.41 4.94
CA PHE A 212 4.45 -2.86 4.75
C PHE A 212 2.99 -3.32 4.55
N SER A 213 2.05 -2.79 5.31
CA SER A 213 0.63 -3.18 5.23
C SER A 213 -0.01 -2.78 3.90
N VAL A 214 0.31 -1.59 3.36
CA VAL A 214 -0.22 -1.15 2.05
C VAL A 214 0.41 -1.95 0.90
N THR A 215 1.69 -2.29 1.00
CA THR A 215 2.34 -3.23 0.06
C THR A 215 1.61 -4.57 0.02
N LEU A 216 1.33 -5.16 1.19
CA LEU A 216 0.58 -6.42 1.26
C LEU A 216 -0.81 -6.30 0.62
N LEU A 217 -1.52 -5.21 0.88
CA LEU A 217 -2.84 -4.99 0.31
C LEU A 217 -2.79 -4.95 -1.23
N GLY A 218 -1.86 -4.18 -1.80
CA GLY A 218 -1.67 -4.10 -3.25
C GLY A 218 -1.30 -5.45 -3.87
N LEU A 219 -0.38 -6.20 -3.26
CA LEU A 219 0.01 -7.52 -3.74
C LEU A 219 -1.15 -8.54 -3.64
N TYR A 220 -1.91 -8.55 -2.55
CA TYR A 220 -3.06 -9.44 -2.44
C TYR A 220 -4.09 -9.15 -3.52
N LEU A 221 -4.48 -7.89 -3.71
CA LEU A 221 -5.53 -7.50 -4.65
C LEU A 221 -5.12 -7.69 -6.12
N PHE A 222 -3.97 -7.14 -6.52
CA PHE A 222 -3.63 -6.94 -7.92
C PHE A 222 -2.57 -7.92 -8.44
N HIS A 223 -1.83 -8.57 -7.54
CA HIS A 223 -0.81 -9.54 -7.93
C HIS A 223 -1.27 -10.99 -7.70
N LEU A 224 -1.92 -11.27 -6.58
CA LEU A 224 -2.40 -12.61 -6.21
C LEU A 224 -3.87 -12.86 -6.57
N GLY A 225 -4.62 -11.82 -6.93
CA GLY A 225 -6.04 -11.92 -7.32
C GLY A 225 -6.96 -12.23 -6.15
N ALA A 226 -6.65 -11.76 -4.94
CA ALA A 226 -7.47 -11.94 -3.76
C ALA A 226 -8.72 -11.07 -3.84
N ASP A 227 -9.89 -11.68 -3.95
CA ASP A 227 -11.18 -10.99 -3.85
C ASP A 227 -11.52 -10.67 -2.39
N ILE A 228 -10.89 -9.62 -1.86
CA ILE A 228 -10.99 -9.19 -0.45
C ILE A 228 -11.52 -7.77 -0.27
N ASN A 229 -11.63 -7.00 -1.35
CA ASN A 229 -12.13 -5.63 -1.33
C ASN A 229 -13.34 -5.50 -2.28
N PRO A 230 -14.53 -5.11 -1.78
CA PRO A 230 -15.73 -5.04 -2.61
C PRO A 230 -15.69 -3.98 -3.72
N THR A 231 -14.78 -3.01 -3.67
CA THR A 231 -14.70 -1.92 -4.66
C THR A 231 -13.59 -2.09 -5.68
N ALA A 232 -12.54 -2.84 -5.36
CA ALA A 232 -11.41 -3.08 -6.26
C ALA A 232 -11.59 -4.41 -6.99
N LYS A 233 -11.44 -4.42 -8.32
CA LYS A 233 -11.45 -5.66 -9.10
C LYS A 233 -10.10 -6.36 -8.92
N PRO A 234 -10.06 -7.60 -8.42
CA PRO A 234 -8.80 -8.31 -8.25
C PRO A 234 -8.18 -8.64 -9.62
N ALA A 235 -6.85 -8.64 -9.66
CA ALA A 235 -6.06 -8.98 -10.84
C ALA A 235 -4.91 -9.92 -10.46
N ARG A 236 -4.31 -10.57 -11.46
CA ARG A 236 -3.18 -11.48 -11.25
C ARG A 236 -1.96 -11.02 -12.02
N GLY A 237 -0.80 -11.10 -11.38
CA GLY A 237 0.48 -10.91 -12.03
C GLY A 237 0.96 -9.46 -12.18
N ALA A 238 0.23 -8.46 -11.65
CA ALA A 238 0.53 -7.04 -11.89
C ALA A 238 1.85 -6.51 -11.27
N PHE A 239 2.45 -7.25 -10.33
CA PHE A 239 3.73 -6.85 -9.75
C PHE A 239 4.89 -6.96 -10.76
N ALA A 240 5.58 -5.83 -10.92
CA ALA A 240 6.87 -5.70 -11.58
C ALA A 240 7.85 -4.99 -10.64
N ARG A 241 9.04 -5.58 -10.45
CA ARG A 241 10.05 -5.12 -9.47
C ARG A 241 10.48 -3.67 -9.70
N ALA A 242 11.03 -3.37 -10.89
CA ALA A 242 11.61 -2.07 -11.16
C ALA A 242 10.58 -0.91 -11.08
N PRO A 243 9.36 -1.03 -11.63
CA PRO A 243 8.32 -0.01 -11.42
C PRO A 243 7.93 0.16 -9.96
N PHE A 244 7.80 -0.93 -9.20
CA PHE A 244 7.46 -0.87 -7.78
C PHE A 244 8.56 -0.21 -6.94
N GLU A 245 9.82 -0.60 -7.14
CA GLU A 245 10.97 -0.02 -6.45
C GLU A 245 11.14 1.48 -6.78
N ALA A 246 10.94 1.86 -8.05
CA ALA A 246 10.97 3.26 -8.45
C ALA A 246 9.85 4.08 -7.78
N ALA A 247 8.64 3.52 -7.70
CA ALA A 247 7.53 4.16 -7.01
C ALA A 247 7.79 4.27 -5.49
N ALA A 248 8.31 3.21 -4.86
CA ALA A 248 8.66 3.22 -3.44
C ALA A 248 9.78 4.22 -3.13
N ALA A 249 10.81 4.30 -3.97
CA ALA A 249 11.88 5.29 -3.82
C ALA A 249 11.34 6.73 -3.96
N ARG A 250 10.44 6.96 -4.92
CA ARG A 250 9.76 8.25 -5.09
C ARG A 250 8.94 8.62 -3.85
N GLY A 251 8.20 7.66 -3.29
CA GLY A 251 7.45 7.85 -2.05
C GLY A 251 8.37 8.14 -0.86
N ALA A 252 9.45 7.38 -0.70
CA ALA A 252 10.42 7.59 0.38
C ALA A 252 11.15 8.93 0.29
N GLY A 253 11.21 9.54 -0.89
CA GLY A 253 11.73 10.89 -1.10
C GLY A 253 10.78 12.01 -0.68
N MET A 254 9.50 11.72 -0.42
CA MET A 254 8.54 12.73 -0.03
C MET A 254 8.87 13.35 1.33
N GLY A 255 8.68 14.66 1.45
CA GLY A 255 8.87 15.39 2.71
C GLY A 255 7.72 15.23 3.71
N ILE A 256 6.63 14.56 3.33
CA ILE A 256 5.41 14.46 4.12
C ILE A 256 4.73 13.11 3.92
N ASP A 257 3.99 12.68 4.93
CA ASP A 257 2.99 11.62 4.79
C ASP A 257 1.66 12.24 4.32
N LEU A 258 1.21 11.87 3.11
CA LEU A 258 -0.02 12.43 2.52
C LEU A 258 -1.26 12.20 3.39
N ARG A 259 -1.24 11.21 4.28
CA ARG A 259 -2.33 10.98 5.21
C ARG A 259 -2.48 12.17 6.17
N ASP A 260 -1.38 12.80 6.58
CA ASP A 260 -1.32 13.90 7.55
C ASP A 260 -1.31 15.29 6.88
N TRP A 261 -1.37 15.35 5.54
CA TRP A 261 -1.35 16.60 4.79
C TRP A 261 -2.76 17.12 4.49
N ASP A 262 -2.97 18.44 4.63
CA ASP A 262 -4.19 19.10 4.15
C ASP A 262 -3.95 19.64 2.73
N PRO A 263 -4.56 19.03 1.70
CA PRO A 263 -4.34 19.43 0.32
C PRO A 263 -5.17 20.63 -0.12
N TRP A 264 -6.21 21.01 0.64
CA TRP A 264 -7.19 21.98 0.19
C TRP A 264 -6.64 23.38 -0.08
N PRO A 265 -5.71 23.92 0.73
CA PRO A 265 -5.04 25.19 0.40
C PRO A 265 -4.23 25.16 -0.90
N HIS A 266 -3.93 23.96 -1.42
CA HIS A 266 -3.06 23.77 -2.58
C HIS A 266 -3.83 23.48 -3.88
N MET A 267 -5.15 23.28 -3.82
CA MET A 267 -5.94 22.83 -4.98
C MET A 267 -5.84 23.76 -6.21
N ALA A 268 -5.79 25.08 -6.00
CA ALA A 268 -5.66 26.05 -7.08
C ALA A 268 -4.20 26.31 -7.52
N ARG A 269 -3.20 25.72 -6.84
CA ARG A 269 -1.79 25.91 -7.16
C ARG A 269 -1.37 25.05 -8.36
N PRO A 270 -0.38 25.47 -9.15
CA PRO A 270 0.21 24.63 -10.19
C PRO A 270 0.70 23.31 -9.62
N LEU A 271 0.29 22.20 -10.24
CA LEU A 271 0.64 20.84 -9.81
C LEU A 271 2.15 20.62 -9.77
N SER A 272 2.90 21.22 -10.69
CA SER A 272 4.36 21.16 -10.71
C SER A 272 5.01 21.78 -9.47
N GLU A 273 4.45 22.88 -8.97
CA GLU A 273 4.94 23.52 -7.74
C GLU A 273 4.60 22.70 -6.51
N VAL A 274 3.37 22.16 -6.44
CA VAL A 274 2.97 21.27 -5.35
C VAL A 274 3.88 20.05 -5.31
N ARG A 275 4.16 19.42 -6.46
CA ARG A 275 5.09 18.30 -6.57
C ARG A 275 6.49 18.66 -6.05
N ALA A 276 7.01 19.83 -6.47
CA ALA A 276 8.31 20.31 -6.00
C ALA A 276 8.36 20.52 -4.47
N ASP A 277 7.33 21.14 -3.90
CA ASP A 277 7.23 21.39 -2.45
C ASP A 277 7.17 20.08 -1.65
N LEU A 278 6.49 19.06 -2.20
CA LEU A 278 6.32 17.76 -1.55
C LEU A 278 7.49 16.80 -1.80
N HIS A 279 8.44 17.17 -2.67
CA HIS A 279 9.46 16.28 -3.22
C HIS A 279 8.87 15.03 -3.90
N CYS A 280 7.76 15.23 -4.63
CA CYS A 280 7.01 14.21 -5.34
C CYS A 280 7.34 14.19 -6.84
#